data_AF-A0A1F2PKF6-F1
#
_entry.id   AF-A0A1F2PKF6-F1
#
_cell.length_a   1.000
_cell.length_b   1.000
_cell.length_c   1.000
_cell.angle_alpha   90.00
_cell.angle_beta   90.00
_cell.angle_gamma   90.00
#
_symmetry.space_group_name_H-M   'P 1'
#
loop_
_entity.id
_entity.type
_entity.pdbx_description
1 polymer ?
#
loop_
_entity_poly.entity_id
_entity_poly.type
_entity_poly.pdbx_seq_one_letter_code
_entity_poly.pdbx_strand_id
1 'polypeptide(L)'
;MKKWRCTVCNYVHEGDTPPDKCPICGVGPDKFVLIEETEAVAPVKEKKWRCTVCNYIHVGDTPPDVCPVCGVGPEKFVLVEEVEDGLTDKEREALQTLLFNVSYGLYIISSVRDEKLNGMVSNTFIQVTSTPLKASVCLGKGTLTSEYVRESGVFGVSILGKDNHDLIKHFGYQSGRDVDKFKDLSYITGKTGCPGLLETLCFVECEVEQTIDLGTHYMFIGKVVDGDGFSKDEPMTYAYYHATR
;
A
#
# COMPACT_ATOMS: atom_id res chain seq x y z
N MET A 1 40.13 -26.43 -10.32
CA MET A 1 39.49 -27.30 -11.33
C MET A 1 38.43 -26.46 -12.02
N LYS A 2 38.44 -26.41 -13.37
CA LYS A 2 37.44 -25.64 -14.12
C LYS A 2 36.09 -26.37 -14.12
N LYS A 3 35.00 -25.62 -14.25
CA LYS A 3 33.66 -26.21 -14.44
C LYS A 3 33.15 -25.89 -15.85
N TRP A 4 32.58 -26.88 -16.51
CA TRP A 4 32.05 -26.76 -17.86
C TRP A 4 30.58 -27.13 -17.87
N ARG A 5 29.71 -26.30 -18.46
CA ARG A 5 28.28 -26.57 -18.59
C ARG A 5 27.94 -26.97 -20.01
N CYS A 6 27.24 -28.10 -20.17
CA CYS A 6 26.63 -28.48 -21.43
C CYS A 6 25.51 -27.50 -21.81
N THR A 7 25.62 -26.87 -22.97
CA THR A 7 24.63 -25.89 -23.48
C THR A 7 23.30 -26.51 -23.88
N VAL A 8 23.21 -27.84 -24.00
CA VAL A 8 22.00 -28.55 -24.43
C VAL A 8 21.16 -29.04 -23.25
N CYS A 9 21.80 -29.58 -22.20
CA CYS A 9 21.08 -30.22 -21.07
C CYS A 9 21.49 -29.69 -19.69
N ASN A 10 22.37 -28.68 -19.62
CA ASN A 10 22.88 -28.08 -18.39
C ASN A 10 23.69 -29.01 -17.47
N TYR A 11 24.08 -30.22 -17.90
CA TYR A 11 25.04 -31.05 -17.16
C TYR A 11 26.36 -30.31 -16.90
N VAL A 12 26.89 -30.41 -15.68
CA VAL A 12 28.14 -29.77 -15.26
C VAL A 12 29.24 -30.81 -15.09
N HIS A 13 30.36 -30.58 -15.77
CA HIS A 13 31.59 -31.37 -15.66
C HIS A 13 32.66 -30.57 -14.91
N GLU A 14 33.37 -31.22 -13.98
CA GLU A 14 34.51 -30.64 -13.27
C GLU A 14 35.80 -31.25 -13.81
N GLY A 15 36.65 -30.41 -14.42
CA GLY A 15 37.85 -30.85 -15.11
C GLY A 15 38.52 -29.69 -15.83
N ASP A 16 39.81 -29.81 -16.13
CA ASP A 16 40.56 -28.72 -16.79
C ASP A 16 40.11 -28.50 -18.25
N THR A 17 39.46 -29.50 -18.85
CA THR A 17 38.87 -29.50 -20.20
C THR A 17 37.44 -30.08 -20.17
N PRO A 18 36.58 -29.77 -21.16
CA PRO A 18 35.25 -30.39 -21.25
C PRO A 18 35.34 -31.87 -21.66
N PRO A 19 34.33 -32.70 -21.33
CA PRO A 19 34.34 -34.13 -21.66
C PRO A 19 34.12 -34.36 -23.17
N ASP A 20 34.68 -35.46 -23.70
CA ASP A 20 34.53 -35.85 -25.12
C ASP A 20 33.07 -36.08 -25.54
N LYS A 21 32.23 -36.53 -24.60
CA LYS A 21 30.78 -36.63 -24.76
C LYS A 21 30.07 -36.27 -23.47
N CYS A 22 28.99 -35.51 -23.59
CA CYS A 22 28.09 -35.28 -22.47
C CYS A 22 27.44 -36.61 -22.04
N PRO A 23 27.53 -37.02 -20.76
CA PRO A 23 26.95 -38.28 -20.28
C PRO A 23 25.42 -38.29 -20.25
N ILE A 24 24.79 -37.12 -20.37
CA ILE A 24 23.32 -36.98 -20.35
C ILE A 24 22.72 -36.94 -21.76
N CYS A 25 23.29 -36.16 -22.67
CA CYS A 25 22.71 -35.95 -24.01
C CYS A 25 23.62 -36.36 -25.18
N GLY A 26 24.84 -36.82 -24.93
CA GLY A 26 25.73 -37.41 -25.95
C GLY A 26 26.43 -36.42 -26.89
N VAL A 27 26.20 -35.11 -26.76
CA VAL A 27 26.86 -34.08 -27.58
C VAL A 27 28.36 -33.97 -27.27
N GLY A 28 29.14 -33.50 -28.24
CA GLY A 28 30.59 -33.33 -28.14
C GLY A 28 31.04 -32.13 -27.30
N PRO A 29 32.36 -31.97 -27.10
CA PRO A 29 32.95 -30.91 -26.27
C PRO A 29 32.69 -29.50 -26.81
N ASP A 30 32.39 -29.36 -28.11
CA ASP A 30 32.02 -28.08 -28.75
C ASP A 30 30.73 -27.48 -28.18
N LYS A 31 29.92 -28.28 -27.48
CA LYS A 31 28.69 -27.86 -26.81
C LYS A 31 28.87 -27.55 -25.33
N PHE A 32 30.10 -27.48 -24.82
CA PHE A 32 30.39 -27.08 -23.46
C PHE A 32 30.94 -25.66 -23.40
N VAL A 33 30.43 -24.88 -22.46
CA VAL A 33 30.94 -23.54 -22.13
C VAL A 33 31.62 -23.57 -20.77
N LEU A 34 32.75 -22.88 -20.65
CA LEU A 34 33.42 -22.69 -19.36
C LEU A 34 32.52 -21.82 -18.47
N ILE A 35 32.26 -22.30 -17.26
CA ILE A 35 31.58 -21.51 -16.24
C ILE A 35 32.67 -20.61 -15.62
N GLU A 36 32.76 -19.38 -16.08
CA GLU A 36 33.52 -18.34 -15.40
C GLU A 36 32.76 -17.97 -14.11
N GLU A 37 33.44 -17.84 -12.97
CA GLU A 37 32.82 -17.56 -11.65
C GLU A 37 32.19 -16.16 -11.53
N THR A 38 31.99 -15.46 -12.65
CA THR A 38 31.31 -14.16 -12.68
C THR A 38 30.06 -14.24 -13.55
N GLU A 39 28.94 -14.37 -12.85
CA GLU A 39 27.58 -13.88 -13.14
C GLU A 39 26.54 -14.93 -12.78
N ALA A 40 26.14 -14.91 -11.51
CA ALA A 40 24.78 -15.26 -11.18
C ALA A 40 23.87 -14.40 -12.06
N VAL A 41 23.17 -15.02 -13.01
CA VAL A 41 22.12 -14.33 -13.76
C VAL A 41 21.13 -13.83 -12.71
N ALA A 42 21.12 -12.52 -12.49
CA ALA A 42 20.21 -11.90 -11.55
C ALA A 42 18.78 -12.33 -11.94
N PRO A 43 17.94 -12.74 -10.97
CA PRO A 43 16.54 -13.03 -11.27
C PRO A 43 15.94 -11.80 -11.94
N VAL A 44 15.32 -11.99 -13.12
CA VAL A 44 14.54 -10.94 -13.76
C VAL A 44 13.41 -10.59 -12.79
N LYS A 45 13.49 -9.41 -12.18
CA LYS A 45 12.46 -8.91 -11.27
C LYS A 45 11.14 -8.81 -12.03
N GLU A 46 10.19 -9.66 -11.66
CA GLU A 46 8.86 -9.68 -12.26
C GLU A 46 8.14 -8.35 -11.95
N LYS A 47 7.49 -7.78 -12.97
CA LYS A 47 6.73 -6.54 -12.81
C LYS A 47 5.60 -6.73 -11.80
N LYS A 48 5.39 -5.71 -10.96
CA LYS A 48 4.30 -5.67 -9.99
C LYS A 48 3.32 -4.58 -10.36
N TRP A 49 2.03 -4.89 -10.30
CA TRP A 49 0.94 -3.96 -10.59
C TRP A 49 0.07 -3.81 -9.35
N ARG A 50 -0.21 -2.57 -8.93
CA ARG A 50 -1.05 -2.27 -7.77
C ARG A 50 -2.40 -1.74 -8.21
N CYS A 51 -3.47 -2.36 -7.73
CA CYS A 51 -4.82 -1.85 -7.88
C CYS A 51 -4.95 -0.51 -7.14
N THR A 52 -5.40 0.55 -7.80
CA THR A 52 -5.57 1.88 -7.22
C THR A 52 -6.82 2.01 -6.33
N VAL A 53 -7.67 0.98 -6.31
CA VAL A 53 -8.90 0.95 -5.51
C VAL A 53 -8.67 0.26 -4.17
N CYS A 54 -8.17 -0.99 -4.18
CA CYS A 54 -8.02 -1.80 -2.97
C CYS A 54 -6.56 -2.10 -2.59
N ASN A 55 -5.58 -1.60 -3.35
CA ASN A 55 -4.14 -1.85 -3.17
C ASN A 55 -3.67 -3.31 -3.33
N TYR A 56 -4.48 -4.20 -3.91
CA TYR A 56 -4.03 -5.55 -4.30
C TYR A 56 -2.82 -5.47 -5.24
N ILE A 57 -1.81 -6.33 -4.99
CA ILE A 57 -0.59 -6.44 -5.80
C ILE A 57 -0.68 -7.69 -6.67
N HIS A 58 -0.64 -7.49 -7.99
CA HIS A 58 -0.49 -8.54 -8.99
C HIS A 58 0.99 -8.62 -9.43
N VAL A 59 1.49 -9.83 -9.64
CA VAL A 59 2.82 -10.07 -10.19
C VAL A 59 2.66 -10.65 -11.59
N GLY A 60 3.22 -9.99 -12.59
CA GLY A 60 3.07 -10.37 -13.99
C GLY A 60 3.47 -9.24 -14.95
N ASP A 61 3.70 -9.59 -16.22
CA ASP A 61 4.14 -8.63 -17.24
C ASP A 61 3.10 -7.53 -17.52
N THR A 62 1.83 -7.83 -17.31
CA THR A 62 0.66 -6.95 -17.49
C THR A 62 -0.25 -7.01 -16.25
N PRO A 63 -1.09 -5.98 -15.99
CA PRO A 63 -2.08 -6.07 -14.92
C PRO A 63 -3.13 -7.14 -15.24
N PRO A 64 -3.84 -7.68 -14.23
CA PRO A 64 -4.88 -8.68 -14.45
C PRO A 64 -6.13 -8.05 -15.09
N ASP A 65 -6.90 -8.85 -15.83
CA ASP A 65 -8.16 -8.40 -16.46
C ASP A 65 -9.21 -7.95 -15.43
N VAL A 66 -9.19 -8.54 -14.23
CA VAL A 66 -10.07 -8.18 -13.11
C VAL A 66 -9.29 -8.28 -11.81
N CYS A 67 -9.41 -7.28 -10.96
CA CYS A 67 -8.86 -7.31 -9.61
C CYS A 67 -9.59 -8.38 -8.77
N PRO A 68 -8.89 -9.39 -8.20
CA PRO A 68 -9.54 -10.46 -7.45
C PRO A 68 -10.12 -10.01 -6.09
N VAL A 69 -9.79 -8.79 -5.64
CA VAL A 69 -10.24 -8.25 -4.34
C VAL A 69 -11.43 -7.31 -4.49
N CYS A 70 -11.47 -6.44 -5.51
CA CYS A 70 -12.54 -5.44 -5.66
C CYS A 70 -13.24 -5.43 -7.02
N GLY A 71 -12.86 -6.30 -7.96
CA GLY A 71 -13.58 -6.50 -9.22
C GLY A 71 -13.35 -5.43 -10.30
N VAL A 72 -12.48 -4.44 -10.09
CA VAL A 72 -12.17 -3.43 -11.12
C VAL A 72 -11.26 -3.95 -12.23
N GLY A 73 -11.32 -3.34 -13.40
CA GLY A 73 -10.52 -3.71 -14.58
C GLY A 73 -9.06 -3.25 -14.52
N PRO A 74 -8.25 -3.61 -15.55
CA PRO A 74 -6.82 -3.33 -15.62
C PRO A 74 -6.49 -1.83 -15.67
N GLU A 75 -7.42 -0.98 -16.11
CA GLU A 75 -7.26 0.48 -16.14
C GLU A 75 -7.13 1.11 -14.75
N LYS A 76 -7.53 0.38 -13.70
CA LYS A 76 -7.36 0.77 -12.30
C LYS A 76 -6.10 0.15 -11.68
N PHE A 77 -5.12 -0.29 -12.47
CA PHE A 77 -3.82 -0.74 -11.99
C PHE A 77 -2.70 0.22 -12.42
N VAL A 78 -1.74 0.41 -11.53
CA VAL A 78 -0.50 1.16 -11.81
C VAL A 78 0.71 0.26 -11.59
N LEU A 79 1.73 0.41 -12.44
CA LEU A 79 3.01 -0.27 -12.26
C LEU A 79 3.64 0.20 -10.93
N VAL A 80 4.10 -0.74 -10.13
CA VAL A 80 4.84 -0.47 -8.91
C VAL A 80 6.29 -0.26 -9.30
N GLU A 81 6.75 0.97 -9.23
CA GLU A 81 8.18 1.29 -9.34
C GLU A 81 8.91 0.70 -8.13
N GLU A 82 10.04 0.04 -8.39
CA GLU A 82 10.89 -0.46 -7.31
C GLU A 82 11.56 0.72 -6.62
N VAL A 83 11.28 0.88 -5.32
CA VAL A 83 12.02 1.80 -4.48
C VAL A 83 13.26 1.03 -4.00
N GLU A 84 14.45 1.49 -4.38
CA GLU A 84 15.70 0.91 -3.89
C GLU A 84 15.91 1.34 -2.43
N ASP A 85 15.34 0.58 -1.50
CA ASP A 85 15.55 0.69 -0.06
C ASP A 85 16.85 0.01 0.41
N GLY A 86 17.61 -0.58 -0.54
CA GLY A 86 18.86 -1.29 -0.28
C GLY A 86 18.69 -2.66 0.39
N LEU A 87 17.47 -3.16 0.54
CA LEU A 87 17.16 -4.43 1.20
C LEU A 87 17.04 -5.56 0.18
N THR A 88 17.55 -6.74 0.53
CA THR A 88 17.16 -7.98 -0.15
C THR A 88 15.69 -8.32 0.15
N ASP A 89 15.04 -9.11 -0.70
CA ASP A 89 13.64 -9.51 -0.48
C ASP A 89 13.43 -10.25 0.85
N LYS A 90 14.40 -11.08 1.26
CA LYS A 90 14.38 -11.80 2.54
C LYS A 90 14.46 -10.85 3.74
N GLU A 91 15.34 -9.84 3.67
CA GLU A 91 15.44 -8.82 4.72
C GLU A 91 14.16 -8.00 4.80
N ARG A 92 13.60 -7.61 3.66
CA ARG A 92 12.35 -6.87 3.59
C ARG A 92 11.19 -7.65 4.23
N GLU A 93 11.02 -8.92 3.89
CA GLU A 93 9.98 -9.77 4.47
C GLU A 93 10.13 -9.93 5.99
N ALA A 94 11.35 -10.15 6.46
CA ALA A 94 11.63 -10.26 7.90
C ALA A 94 11.31 -8.95 8.64
N LEU A 95 11.74 -7.80 8.11
CA LEU A 95 11.48 -6.49 8.70
C LEU A 95 9.99 -6.11 8.65
N GLN A 96 9.30 -6.40 7.54
CA GLN A 96 7.86 -6.20 7.42
C GLN A 96 7.10 -7.01 8.47
N THR A 97 7.51 -8.25 8.73
CA THR A 97 6.93 -9.09 9.79
C THR A 97 7.03 -8.41 11.15
N LEU A 98 8.17 -7.77 11.46
CA LEU A 98 8.33 -7.03 12.72
C LEU A 98 7.39 -5.83 12.82
N LEU A 99 7.17 -5.10 11.71
CA LEU A 99 6.29 -3.93 11.68
C LEU A 99 4.82 -4.26 11.96
N PHE A 100 4.38 -5.51 11.78
CA PHE A 100 3.04 -5.93 12.22
C PHE A 100 2.82 -5.88 13.74
N ASN A 101 3.88 -5.75 14.54
CA ASN A 101 3.77 -5.54 15.99
C ASN A 101 3.43 -4.08 16.35
N VAL A 102 3.50 -3.14 15.40
CA VAL A 102 3.12 -1.74 15.66
C VAL A 102 1.61 -1.67 15.86
N SER A 103 1.19 -1.06 16.96
CA SER A 103 -0.22 -0.83 17.25
C SER A 103 -0.72 0.40 16.50
N TYR A 104 -1.91 0.26 15.91
CA TYR A 104 -2.61 1.34 15.24
C TYR A 104 -4.09 1.32 15.63
N GLY A 105 -4.72 2.50 15.61
CA GLY A 105 -6.17 2.60 15.50
C GLY A 105 -6.65 2.43 14.06
N LEU A 106 -7.96 2.55 13.86
CA LEU A 106 -8.58 2.62 12.55
C LEU A 106 -9.45 3.86 12.42
N TYR A 107 -9.36 4.49 11.25
CA TYR A 107 -9.91 5.81 11.01
C TYR A 107 -10.52 5.88 9.61
N ILE A 108 -11.55 6.71 9.44
CA ILE A 108 -11.93 7.22 8.11
C ILE A 108 -11.28 8.58 7.95
N ILE A 109 -10.39 8.69 6.97
CA ILE A 109 -9.79 9.95 6.57
C ILE A 109 -10.64 10.52 5.44
N SER A 110 -11.17 11.72 5.65
CA SER A 110 -12.04 12.40 4.70
C SER A 110 -11.41 13.70 4.22
N SER A 111 -11.89 14.19 3.08
CA SER A 111 -11.59 15.53 2.58
C SER A 111 -12.69 15.97 1.63
N VAL A 112 -12.67 17.24 1.25
CA VAL A 112 -13.64 17.89 0.38
C VAL A 112 -12.91 18.58 -0.78
N ARG A 113 -13.49 18.53 -1.98
CA ARG A 113 -13.05 19.32 -3.14
C ARG A 113 -14.25 19.69 -4.00
N ASP A 114 -14.39 20.97 -4.34
CA ASP A 114 -15.49 21.49 -5.16
C ASP A 114 -16.86 20.96 -4.69
N GLU A 115 -17.13 21.06 -3.38
CA GLU A 115 -18.32 20.54 -2.70
C GLU A 115 -18.48 19.00 -2.69
N LYS A 116 -17.62 18.26 -3.39
CA LYS A 116 -17.62 16.80 -3.38
C LYS A 116 -16.87 16.27 -2.18
N LEU A 117 -17.48 15.30 -1.53
CA LEU A 117 -16.93 14.63 -0.35
C LEU A 117 -16.29 13.31 -0.76
N ASN A 118 -15.16 12.96 -0.15
CA ASN A 118 -14.60 11.63 -0.30
C ASN A 118 -13.85 11.19 0.97
N GLY A 119 -13.72 9.88 1.15
CA GLY A 119 -13.05 9.29 2.30
C GLY A 119 -12.43 7.93 1.98
N MET A 120 -11.49 7.53 2.83
CA MET A 120 -10.87 6.21 2.80
C MET A 120 -10.57 5.73 4.22
N VAL A 121 -10.54 4.40 4.39
CA VAL A 121 -10.00 3.80 5.61
C VAL A 121 -8.48 4.03 5.65
N SER A 122 -7.97 4.42 6.81
CA SER A 122 -6.54 4.49 7.09
C SER A 122 -6.26 4.14 8.53
N ASN A 123 -5.03 3.70 8.82
CA ASN A 123 -4.53 3.45 10.16
C ASN A 123 -3.36 4.40 10.52
N THR A 124 -3.02 5.36 9.66
CA THR A 124 -1.81 6.20 9.78
C THR A 124 -2.04 7.54 10.48
N PHE A 125 -3.19 7.74 11.13
CA PHE A 125 -3.44 8.95 11.91
C PHE A 125 -2.64 8.93 13.22
N ILE A 126 -1.95 10.03 13.50
CA ILE A 126 -1.16 10.22 14.72
C ILE A 126 -1.18 11.69 15.15
N GLN A 127 -1.27 11.94 16.45
CA GLN A 127 -0.98 13.25 17.03
C GLN A 127 0.53 13.52 17.01
N VAL A 128 0.96 14.61 16.38
CA VAL A 128 2.37 14.98 16.21
C VAL A 128 2.86 15.82 17.39
N THR A 129 2.09 16.82 17.80
CA THR A 129 2.42 17.70 18.93
C THR A 129 1.16 18.07 19.72
N SER A 130 1.31 18.35 21.02
CA SER A 130 0.24 18.87 21.88
C SER A 130 0.16 20.40 21.86
N THR A 131 1.31 21.08 21.78
CA THR A 131 1.39 22.55 21.70
C THR A 131 2.50 22.97 20.73
N PRO A 132 2.17 23.48 19.53
CA PRO A 132 0.83 23.61 18.95
C PRO A 132 0.16 22.24 18.73
N LEU A 133 -1.18 22.19 18.72
CA LEU A 133 -1.92 20.94 18.51
C LEU A 133 -1.88 20.55 17.03
N LYS A 134 -1.12 19.50 16.70
CA LYS A 134 -0.93 19.03 15.32
C LYS A 134 -1.14 17.53 15.22
N ALA A 135 -1.61 17.10 14.05
CA ALA A 135 -1.75 15.71 13.70
C ALA A 135 -1.26 15.44 12.27
N SER A 136 -1.07 14.17 11.94
CA SER A 136 -0.66 13.77 10.59
C SER A 136 -1.34 12.50 10.12
N VAL A 137 -1.40 12.36 8.80
CA VAL A 137 -1.84 11.15 8.09
C VAL A 137 -0.90 10.86 6.92
N CYS A 138 -0.67 9.57 6.65
CA CYS A 138 0.09 9.12 5.48
C CYS A 138 -0.85 8.43 4.50
N LEU A 139 -1.05 9.00 3.31
CA LEU A 139 -2.01 8.52 2.32
C LEU A 139 -1.29 8.17 1.01
N GLY A 140 -1.69 7.05 0.40
CA GLY A 140 -1.10 6.60 -0.86
C GLY A 140 -1.44 7.57 -2.00
N LYS A 141 -0.45 7.95 -2.82
CA LYS A 141 -0.63 8.98 -3.87
C LYS A 141 -1.73 8.69 -4.89
N GLY A 142 -2.06 7.40 -5.08
CA GLY A 142 -3.09 6.97 -6.02
C GLY A 142 -4.52 7.07 -5.50
N THR A 143 -4.75 7.37 -4.22
CA THR A 143 -6.10 7.41 -3.66
C THR A 143 -6.77 8.76 -3.94
N LEU A 144 -8.08 8.74 -4.20
CA LEU A 144 -8.86 9.96 -4.40
C LEU A 144 -8.81 10.87 -3.15
N THR A 145 -8.78 10.30 -1.95
CA THR A 145 -8.68 11.07 -0.71
C THR A 145 -7.35 11.83 -0.66
N SER A 146 -6.23 11.21 -1.03
CA SER A 146 -4.94 11.91 -1.08
C SER A 146 -4.93 13.05 -2.10
N GLU A 147 -5.62 12.90 -3.23
CA GLU A 147 -5.80 13.97 -4.21
C GLU A 147 -6.58 15.14 -3.61
N TYR A 148 -7.70 14.85 -2.92
CA TYR A 148 -8.53 15.88 -2.30
C TYR A 148 -7.75 16.64 -1.21
N VAL A 149 -7.08 15.95 -0.29
CA VAL A 149 -6.30 16.60 0.78
C VAL A 149 -5.22 17.51 0.21
N ARG A 150 -4.52 17.09 -0.85
CA ARG A 150 -3.46 17.88 -1.47
C ARG A 150 -4.00 19.15 -2.14
N GLU A 151 -5.19 19.08 -2.72
CA GLU A 151 -5.79 20.20 -3.47
C GLU A 151 -6.58 21.15 -2.57
N SER A 152 -7.27 20.63 -1.56
CA SER A 152 -8.09 21.42 -0.63
C SER A 152 -7.29 21.96 0.55
N GLY A 153 -6.15 21.34 0.88
CA GLY A 153 -5.36 21.68 2.04
C GLY A 153 -6.01 21.30 3.37
N VAL A 154 -7.03 20.42 3.37
CA VAL A 154 -7.73 20.00 4.59
C VAL A 154 -7.97 18.50 4.63
N PHE A 155 -7.94 17.93 5.84
CA PHE A 155 -8.37 16.56 6.07
C PHE A 155 -9.19 16.43 7.36
N GLY A 156 -10.21 15.59 7.31
CA GLY A 156 -11.01 15.16 8.43
C GLY A 156 -10.65 13.74 8.86
N VAL A 157 -10.85 13.43 10.14
CA VAL A 157 -10.53 12.14 10.75
C VAL A 157 -11.70 11.72 11.63
N SER A 158 -12.43 10.70 11.20
CA SER A 158 -13.41 10.01 12.05
C SER A 158 -12.77 8.80 12.70
N ILE A 159 -12.75 8.77 14.04
CA ILE A 159 -12.11 7.71 14.84
C ILE A 159 -13.11 6.59 15.07
N LEU A 160 -12.79 5.37 14.60
CA LEU A 160 -13.71 4.25 14.63
C LEU A 160 -13.76 3.58 16.01
N GLY A 161 -14.97 3.24 16.45
CA GLY A 161 -15.24 2.33 17.55
C GLY A 161 -15.32 0.88 17.08
N LYS A 162 -15.31 -0.08 18.00
CA LYS A 162 -15.32 -1.53 17.69
C LYS A 162 -16.50 -2.00 16.84
N ASP A 163 -17.61 -1.28 16.82
CA ASP A 163 -18.83 -1.66 16.08
C ASP A 163 -18.88 -1.10 14.64
N ASN A 164 -17.84 -0.40 14.17
CA ASN A 164 -17.83 0.27 12.86
C ASN A 164 -17.24 -0.58 11.70
N HIS A 165 -17.32 -1.91 11.72
CA HIS A 165 -16.78 -2.76 10.63
C HIS A 165 -17.41 -2.46 9.27
N ASP A 166 -18.69 -2.07 9.25
CA ASP A 166 -19.39 -1.79 7.99
C ASP A 166 -18.88 -0.50 7.33
N LEU A 167 -18.46 0.51 8.10
CA LEU A 167 -17.75 1.67 7.57
C LEU A 167 -16.43 1.27 6.92
N ILE A 168 -15.71 0.30 7.48
CA ILE A 168 -14.44 -0.16 6.89
C ILE A 168 -14.68 -0.80 5.52
N LYS A 169 -15.70 -1.66 5.41
CA LYS A 169 -16.08 -2.27 4.12
C LYS A 169 -16.48 -1.19 3.12
N HIS A 170 -17.34 -0.27 3.55
CA HIS A 170 -17.87 0.81 2.71
C HIS A 170 -16.78 1.78 2.24
N PHE A 171 -15.86 2.21 3.10
CA PHE A 171 -14.83 3.17 2.70
C PHE A 171 -13.58 2.51 2.08
N GLY A 172 -13.36 1.21 2.33
CA GLY A 172 -12.16 0.47 1.95
C GLY A 172 -12.26 -0.32 0.64
N TYR A 173 -13.46 -0.76 0.21
CA TYR A 173 -13.62 -1.67 -0.94
C TYR A 173 -14.22 -1.03 -2.20
N GLN A 174 -14.38 0.29 -2.21
CA GLN A 174 -14.87 1.03 -3.37
C GLN A 174 -14.13 2.37 -3.53
N SER A 175 -14.20 2.91 -4.73
CA SER A 175 -13.52 4.15 -5.13
C SER A 175 -14.51 5.30 -5.22
N GLY A 176 -14.22 6.42 -4.56
CA GLY A 176 -15.06 7.62 -4.61
C GLY A 176 -15.09 8.31 -5.98
N ARG A 177 -14.30 7.81 -6.95
CA ARG A 177 -14.39 8.26 -8.34
C ARG A 177 -15.62 7.70 -9.04
N ASP A 178 -16.09 6.55 -8.55
CA ASP A 178 -17.11 5.74 -9.19
C ASP A 178 -18.42 5.76 -8.38
N VAL A 179 -18.34 6.03 -7.06
CA VAL A 179 -19.49 6.12 -6.15
C VAL A 179 -19.43 7.36 -5.25
N ASP A 180 -20.60 7.87 -4.87
CA ASP A 180 -20.70 8.83 -3.76
C ASP A 180 -20.74 8.06 -2.44
N LYS A 181 -19.61 8.07 -1.70
CA LYS A 181 -19.48 7.33 -0.44
C LYS A 181 -20.27 7.96 0.72
N PHE A 182 -20.74 9.20 0.61
CA PHE A 182 -21.42 9.90 1.71
C PHE A 182 -22.93 10.03 1.52
N LYS A 183 -23.44 9.72 0.32
CA LYS A 183 -24.85 9.88 -0.06
C LYS A 183 -25.89 9.43 0.97
N ASP A 184 -25.68 8.25 1.57
CA ASP A 184 -26.64 7.62 2.49
C ASP A 184 -26.11 7.54 3.94
N LEU A 185 -25.08 8.33 4.28
CA LEU A 185 -24.47 8.36 5.60
C LEU A 185 -24.85 9.63 6.37
N SER A 186 -24.94 9.52 7.69
CA SER A 186 -25.14 10.67 8.57
C SER A 186 -23.80 11.28 8.97
N TYR A 187 -23.57 12.53 8.60
CA TYR A 187 -22.35 13.26 8.91
C TYR A 187 -22.62 14.72 9.28
N ILE A 188 -21.67 15.32 9.97
CA ILE A 188 -21.55 16.77 10.18
C ILE A 188 -20.44 17.33 9.29
N THR A 189 -20.44 18.65 9.10
CA THR A 189 -19.32 19.37 8.47
C THR A 189 -18.86 20.47 9.40
N GLY A 190 -17.56 20.46 9.73
CA GLY A 190 -16.93 21.49 10.56
C GLY A 190 -16.51 22.73 9.77
N LYS A 191 -15.54 23.47 10.30
CA LYS A 191 -14.96 24.68 9.69
C LYS A 191 -14.27 24.41 8.36
N THR A 192 -13.70 23.22 8.16
CA THR A 192 -12.96 22.88 6.93
C THR A 192 -13.88 22.37 5.81
N GLY A 193 -15.14 22.08 6.12
CA GLY A 193 -16.06 21.39 5.20
C GLY A 193 -15.79 19.88 5.06
N CYS A 194 -14.79 19.33 5.74
CA CYS A 194 -14.59 17.88 5.78
C CYS A 194 -15.77 17.20 6.50
N PRO A 195 -16.24 16.04 6.01
CA PRO A 195 -17.34 15.32 6.63
C PRO A 195 -16.86 14.49 7.82
N GLY A 196 -17.55 14.62 8.95
CA GLY A 196 -17.38 13.83 10.16
C GLY A 196 -18.55 12.88 10.40
N LEU A 197 -18.30 11.57 10.37
CA LEU A 197 -19.33 10.53 10.49
C LEU A 197 -19.88 10.43 11.93
N LEU A 198 -21.21 10.57 12.08
CA LEU A 198 -21.86 10.62 13.40
C LEU A 198 -21.85 9.30 14.18
N GLU A 199 -21.75 8.17 13.48
CA GLU A 199 -21.72 6.82 14.07
C GLU A 199 -20.33 6.40 14.61
N THR A 200 -19.35 7.30 14.53
CA THR A 200 -17.97 7.06 14.99
C THR A 200 -17.75 7.62 16.40
N LEU A 201 -16.60 7.39 17.03
CA LEU A 201 -16.36 7.90 18.39
C LEU A 201 -16.27 9.42 18.43
N CYS A 202 -15.51 9.97 17.50
CA CYS A 202 -15.31 11.40 17.36
C CYS A 202 -14.80 11.76 15.97
N PHE A 203 -14.87 13.05 15.67
CA PHE A 203 -14.36 13.67 14.47
C PHE A 203 -13.35 14.76 14.84
N VAL A 204 -12.25 14.83 14.08
CA VAL A 204 -11.24 15.87 14.18
C VAL A 204 -10.92 16.37 12.77
N GLU A 205 -10.80 17.68 12.60
CA GLU A 205 -10.41 18.28 11.32
C GLU A 205 -9.14 19.11 11.42
N CYS A 206 -8.37 19.06 10.34
CA CYS A 206 -7.05 19.66 10.24
C CYS A 206 -6.90 20.51 8.98
N GLU A 207 -6.22 21.64 9.13
CA GLU A 207 -5.66 22.42 8.02
C GLU A 207 -4.21 21.99 7.79
N VAL A 208 -3.87 21.59 6.58
CA VAL A 208 -2.54 21.11 6.21
C VAL A 208 -1.54 22.28 6.23
N GLU A 209 -0.48 22.14 7.03
CA GLU A 209 0.63 23.09 7.10
C GLU A 209 1.85 22.59 6.31
N GLN A 210 2.01 21.28 6.19
CA GLN A 210 3.16 20.67 5.51
C GLN A 210 2.74 19.39 4.80
N THR A 211 3.26 19.19 3.60
CA THR A 211 3.17 17.93 2.85
C THR A 211 4.58 17.42 2.59
N ILE A 212 4.85 16.16 2.95
CA ILE A 212 6.12 15.48 2.71
C ILE A 212 5.89 14.37 1.70
N ASP A 213 6.65 14.39 0.60
CA ASP A 213 6.68 13.31 -0.38
C ASP A 213 7.55 12.14 0.13
N LEU A 214 6.94 10.96 0.28
CA LEU A 214 7.59 9.74 0.77
C LEU A 214 7.67 8.67 -0.34
N GLY A 215 7.70 9.07 -1.60
CA GLY A 215 7.71 8.17 -2.76
C GLY A 215 6.32 7.66 -3.08
N THR A 216 5.86 6.61 -2.41
CA THR A 216 4.53 5.99 -2.70
C THR A 216 3.36 6.67 -1.99
N HIS A 217 3.66 7.44 -0.93
CA HIS A 217 2.69 8.13 -0.09
C HIS A 217 3.04 9.62 0.06
N TYR A 218 2.04 10.42 0.39
CA TYR A 218 2.24 11.73 1.01
C TYR A 218 1.98 11.63 2.51
N MET A 219 2.85 12.23 3.32
CA MET A 219 2.54 12.54 4.71
C MET A 219 2.03 13.99 4.76
N PHE A 220 0.80 14.15 5.23
CA PHE A 220 0.20 15.45 5.49
C PHE A 220 0.30 15.73 6.99
N ILE A 221 0.87 16.88 7.35
CA ILE A 221 0.93 17.36 8.73
C ILE A 221 0.08 18.63 8.79
N GLY A 222 -0.89 18.64 9.69
CA GLY A 222 -1.84 19.73 9.82
C GLY A 222 -2.06 20.17 11.26
N LYS A 223 -2.48 21.43 11.40
CA LYS A 223 -2.98 21.98 12.65
C LYS A 223 -4.39 21.46 12.87
N VAL A 224 -4.68 20.96 14.08
CA VAL A 224 -6.05 20.62 14.46
C VAL A 224 -6.82 21.90 14.72
N VAL A 225 -7.95 22.10 14.03
CA VAL A 225 -8.71 23.37 14.07
C VAL A 225 -10.12 23.24 14.64
N ASP A 226 -10.68 22.03 14.64
CA ASP A 226 -11.97 21.72 15.25
C ASP A 226 -12.14 20.21 15.46
N GLY A 227 -13.21 19.84 16.16
CA GLY A 227 -13.64 18.45 16.32
C GLY A 227 -14.86 18.34 17.22
N ASP A 228 -15.51 17.18 17.14
CA ASP A 228 -16.70 16.84 17.92
C ASP A 228 -16.60 15.40 18.44
N GLY A 229 -17.15 15.15 19.62
CA GLY A 229 -17.26 13.81 20.20
C GLY A 229 -18.71 13.29 20.13
N PHE A 230 -18.90 12.03 19.77
CA PHE A 230 -20.22 11.42 19.60
C PHE A 230 -20.45 10.23 20.53
N SER A 231 -19.41 9.41 20.76
CA SER A 231 -19.47 8.26 21.67
C SER A 231 -18.23 8.18 22.58
N LYS A 232 -18.37 7.43 23.69
CA LYS A 232 -17.29 7.08 24.63
C LYS A 232 -16.94 5.59 24.60
N ASP A 233 -17.40 4.86 23.59
CA ASP A 233 -17.10 3.45 23.41
C ASP A 233 -15.62 3.21 23.11
N GLU A 234 -15.22 1.94 23.11
CA GLU A 234 -13.82 1.58 22.91
C GLU A 234 -13.37 1.77 21.44
N PRO A 235 -12.20 2.40 21.21
CA PRO A 235 -11.65 2.56 19.87
C PRO A 235 -11.29 1.22 19.25
N MET A 236 -11.55 1.11 17.95
CA MET A 236 -11.11 -0.03 17.16
C MET A 236 -9.59 0.04 16.96
N THR A 237 -8.90 -1.04 17.32
CA THR A 237 -7.48 -1.22 16.96
C THR A 237 -7.37 -2.03 15.68
N TYR A 238 -6.27 -1.83 14.94
CA TYR A 238 -5.97 -2.60 13.75
C TYR A 238 -5.85 -4.10 14.08
N ALA A 239 -5.27 -4.44 15.22
CA ALA A 239 -5.20 -5.82 15.72
C ALA A 239 -6.61 -6.41 15.97
N TYR A 240 -7.51 -5.65 16.60
CA TYR A 240 -8.89 -6.07 16.84
C TYR A 240 -9.64 -6.30 15.51
N TYR A 241 -9.53 -5.39 14.55
CA TYR A 241 -10.12 -5.55 13.22
C TYR A 241 -9.64 -6.84 12.54
N HIS A 242 -8.33 -7.09 12.52
CA HIS A 242 -7.79 -8.31 11.92
C HIS A 242 -8.24 -9.61 12.61
N ALA A 243 -8.52 -9.56 13.92
CA ALA A 243 -9.02 -10.69 14.68
C ALA A 243 -10.53 -10.95 14.51
N THR A 244 -11.29 -9.99 13.97
CA THR A 244 -12.78 -10.01 13.96
C THR A 244 -13.42 -9.80 12.59
N ARG A 245 -12.62 -9.61 11.53
CA ARG A 245 -13.09 -9.40 10.15
C ARG A 245 -13.49 -10.68 9.43
#